data_AF-A0A1J8R8Y2-F1
#
_entry.id   AF-A0A1J8R8Y2-F1
#
_cell.length_a   1.000
_cell.length_b   1.000
_cell.length_c   1.000
_cell.angle_alpha   90.00
_cell.angle_beta   90.00
_cell.angle_gamma   90.00
#
_symmetry.space_group_name_H-M   'P 1'
#
loop_
_entity.id
_entity.type
_entity.pdbx_description
1 polymer ?
#
loop_
_entity_poly.entity_id
_entity_poly.type
_entity_poly.pdbx_seq_one_letter_code
_entity_poly.pdbx_strand_id
1 'polypeptide(L)'
;MAGEAGVVANAAEGSGLGPSTSNSGPMKLSIYPTPIPELVLLDTPSALEKRIGMVRREITGYYTGVHSQAQGIIDRWINIEEKVESRIKSFRDPTEPLNPGLLYTGISALTTSVITRSRGLPTRILLPPAALAGAFLYFLPRTTSRVGSYAEELEDRYVPRFGEIRRTSIAHSSIALERAKEGVAAGRESVNEGVKSIVESIEQGTGLKLKAIGWAQEVKREAQNIANGAQKDINEAHRIADGAIESKSSSSDSEDSKRLV
;
A
#
# COMPACT_ATOMS: atom_id res chain seq x y z
N MET A 1 -42.87 -41.93 -28.79
CA MET A 1 -43.41 -43.18 -28.22
C MET A 1 -42.99 -43.21 -26.76
N ALA A 2 -43.96 -43.15 -25.84
CA ALA A 2 -43.93 -43.36 -24.37
C ALA A 2 -42.86 -42.57 -23.57
N GLY A 3 -43.22 -41.71 -22.60
CA GLY A 3 -43.86 -42.03 -21.31
C GLY A 3 -42.75 -42.19 -20.25
N GLU A 4 -42.82 -41.79 -18.98
CA GLU A 4 -43.81 -41.22 -18.08
C GLU A 4 -43.01 -40.64 -16.89
N ALA A 5 -43.60 -39.68 -16.18
CA ALA A 5 -43.05 -39.08 -14.98
C ALA A 5 -43.19 -40.03 -13.77
N GLY A 6 -42.08 -40.25 -13.06
CA GLY A 6 -42.06 -40.92 -11.77
C GLY A 6 -42.40 -39.95 -10.64
N VAL A 7 -43.62 -40.07 -10.10
CA VAL A 7 -44.02 -39.51 -8.80
C VAL A 7 -43.86 -40.61 -7.75
N VAL A 8 -43.00 -40.38 -6.77
CA VAL A 8 -42.81 -41.27 -5.62
C VAL A 8 -43.74 -40.83 -4.50
N ALA A 9 -44.49 -41.82 -4.01
CA ALA A 9 -45.46 -41.77 -2.94
C ALA A 9 -44.82 -41.53 -1.56
N ASN A 10 -45.62 -41.00 -0.63
CA ASN A 10 -45.57 -41.45 0.75
C ASN A 10 -46.98 -41.59 1.33
N ALA A 11 -47.25 -42.81 1.81
CA ALA A 11 -48.34 -43.23 2.68
C ALA A 11 -48.17 -42.58 4.08
N ALA A 12 -49.07 -42.60 5.06
CA ALA A 12 -50.34 -43.26 5.38
C ALA A 12 -51.11 -42.23 6.25
N GLU A 13 -52.42 -42.27 6.50
CA GLU A 13 -53.17 -43.20 7.34
C GLU A 13 -54.66 -42.77 7.27
N GLY A 14 -55.58 -43.69 7.52
CA GLY A 14 -56.99 -43.34 7.81
C GLY A 14 -58.02 -44.20 7.09
N SER A 15 -58.00 -45.50 7.37
CA SER A 15 -59.14 -46.38 7.07
C SER A 15 -60.32 -46.05 7.98
N GLY A 16 -61.46 -45.74 7.38
CA GLY A 16 -62.75 -45.63 8.04
C GLY A 16 -63.86 -45.91 7.03
N LEU A 17 -64.44 -47.11 7.15
CA LEU A 17 -65.38 -47.72 6.20
C LEU A 17 -66.72 -46.99 6.10
N GLY A 18 -67.33 -47.12 4.92
CA GLY A 18 -68.79 -47.14 4.78
C GLY A 18 -69.29 -46.96 3.35
N PRO A 19 -69.67 -48.03 2.62
CA PRO A 19 -70.40 -47.89 1.36
C PRO A 19 -71.88 -47.60 1.67
N SER A 20 -72.34 -46.38 1.41
CA SER A 20 -73.76 -46.05 1.46
C SER A 20 -74.46 -46.62 0.22
N THR A 21 -74.98 -47.84 0.35
CA THR A 21 -75.94 -48.43 -0.58
C THR A 21 -77.22 -47.59 -0.60
N SER A 22 -77.59 -47.12 -1.80
CA SER A 22 -78.83 -46.41 -2.09
C SER A 22 -80.04 -47.31 -1.79
N ASN A 23 -80.77 -47.02 -0.70
CA ASN A 23 -82.08 -47.61 -0.44
C ASN A 23 -83.16 -46.60 -0.83
N SER A 24 -83.87 -46.88 -1.92
CA SER A 24 -85.02 -46.12 -2.40
C SER A 24 -86.23 -46.39 -1.49
N GLY A 25 -86.49 -45.47 -0.56
CA GLY A 25 -87.68 -45.36 0.28
C GLY A 25 -88.04 -43.89 0.51
N PRO A 26 -89.29 -43.56 0.89
CA PRO A 26 -89.79 -42.18 0.91
C PRO A 26 -88.96 -41.27 1.83
N MET A 27 -88.55 -40.11 1.32
CA MET A 27 -87.70 -39.11 2.01
C MET A 27 -88.24 -38.78 3.41
N LYS A 28 -87.55 -39.26 4.44
CA LYS A 28 -87.77 -38.84 5.82
C LYS A 28 -87.05 -37.50 6.03
N LEU A 29 -87.80 -36.41 6.22
CA LEU A 29 -87.21 -35.11 6.54
C LEU A 29 -86.46 -35.20 7.88
N SER A 30 -85.21 -34.74 7.90
CA SER A 30 -84.41 -34.63 9.12
C SER A 30 -85.03 -33.60 10.08
N ILE A 31 -85.36 -34.03 11.30
CA ILE A 31 -86.02 -33.21 12.34
C ILE A 31 -84.99 -32.33 13.11
N TYR A 32 -83.70 -32.59 12.91
CA TYR A 32 -82.64 -31.82 13.55
C TYR A 32 -82.24 -30.63 12.69
N PRO A 33 -82.00 -29.45 13.29
CA PRO A 33 -81.39 -28.35 12.57
C PRO A 33 -80.02 -28.81 12.08
N THR A 34 -79.79 -28.75 10.77
CA THR A 34 -78.46 -28.93 10.19
C THR A 34 -77.52 -27.92 10.83
N PRO A 35 -76.36 -28.33 11.37
CA PRO A 35 -75.40 -27.38 11.94
C PRO A 35 -75.04 -26.36 10.85
N ILE A 36 -75.13 -25.08 11.20
CA ILE A 36 -74.77 -23.98 10.30
C ILE A 36 -73.30 -24.18 9.95
N PRO A 37 -72.93 -24.30 8.66
CA PRO A 37 -71.55 -24.55 8.29
C PRO A 37 -70.67 -23.40 8.79
N GLU A 38 -69.68 -23.72 9.63
CA GLU A 38 -68.67 -22.78 10.10
C GLU A 38 -67.82 -22.35 8.90
N LEU A 39 -67.94 -21.07 8.52
CA LEU A 39 -67.19 -20.50 7.41
C LEU A 39 -65.70 -20.39 7.81
N VAL A 40 -64.89 -21.37 7.42
CA VAL A 40 -63.43 -21.27 7.54
C VAL A 40 -62.93 -20.41 6.37
N LEU A 41 -62.47 -19.19 6.69
CA LEU A 41 -61.79 -18.31 5.74
C LEU A 41 -60.44 -18.95 5.37
N LEU A 42 -60.39 -19.59 4.21
CA LEU A 42 -59.14 -20.05 3.62
C LEU A 42 -58.49 -18.85 2.92
N ASP A 43 -57.50 -18.24 3.56
CA ASP A 43 -56.64 -17.18 2.98
C ASP A 43 -55.81 -17.77 1.83
N THR A 44 -56.48 -18.01 0.71
CA THR A 44 -55.86 -18.54 -0.51
C THR A 44 -55.31 -17.36 -1.28
N PRO A 45 -53.98 -17.25 -1.45
CA PRO A 45 -53.39 -16.10 -2.10
C PRO A 45 -53.91 -15.98 -3.53
N SER A 46 -54.44 -14.79 -3.84
CA SER A 46 -55.01 -14.49 -5.14
C SER A 46 -53.96 -14.64 -6.25
N ALA A 47 -54.39 -14.97 -7.46
CA ALA A 47 -53.49 -15.07 -8.62
C ALA A 47 -52.67 -13.78 -8.86
N LEU A 48 -53.23 -12.63 -8.48
CA LEU A 48 -52.54 -11.33 -8.54
C LEU A 48 -51.48 -11.19 -7.44
N GLU A 49 -51.78 -11.63 -6.22
CA GLU A 49 -50.86 -11.60 -5.09
C GLU A 49 -49.62 -12.47 -5.35
N LYS A 50 -49.79 -13.66 -5.94
CA LYS A 50 -48.67 -14.51 -6.36
C LYS A 50 -47.77 -13.81 -7.39
N ARG A 51 -48.37 -13.09 -8.36
CA ARG A 51 -47.62 -12.34 -9.39
C ARG A 51 -46.87 -11.15 -8.79
N ILE A 52 -47.50 -10.38 -7.91
CA ILE A 52 -46.84 -9.27 -7.20
C ILE A 52 -45.73 -9.80 -6.29
N GLY A 53 -45.95 -10.94 -5.62
CA GLY A 53 -44.94 -11.62 -4.82
C GLY A 53 -43.72 -12.05 -5.62
N MET A 54 -43.92 -12.62 -6.82
CA MET A 54 -42.82 -12.98 -7.74
C MET A 54 -42.03 -11.74 -8.17
N VAL A 55 -42.71 -10.70 -8.63
CA VAL A 55 -42.05 -9.44 -9.07
C VAL A 55 -41.26 -8.81 -7.93
N ARG A 56 -41.84 -8.74 -6.73
CA ARG A 56 -41.14 -8.22 -5.55
C ARG A 56 -39.90 -9.04 -5.22
N ARG A 57 -39.99 -10.38 -5.29
CA ARG A 57 -38.87 -11.29 -5.01
C ARG A 57 -37.75 -11.11 -6.02
N GLU A 58 -38.07 -10.93 -7.30
CA GLU A 58 -37.09 -10.73 -8.38
C GLU A 58 -36.37 -9.38 -8.24
N ILE A 59 -37.12 -8.30 -8.02
CA ILE A 59 -36.56 -6.95 -7.80
C ILE A 59 -35.69 -6.92 -6.54
N THR A 60 -36.19 -7.51 -5.44
CA THR A 60 -35.43 -7.57 -4.18
C THR A 60 -34.20 -8.45 -4.34
N GLY A 61 -34.28 -9.55 -5.09
CA GLY A 61 -33.15 -10.42 -5.40
C GLY A 61 -32.06 -9.70 -6.21
N TYR A 62 -32.45 -8.92 -7.22
CA TYR A 62 -31.49 -8.14 -8.01
C TYR A 62 -30.83 -7.03 -7.17
N TYR A 63 -31.62 -6.29 -6.40
CA TYR A 63 -31.11 -5.21 -5.55
C TYR A 63 -30.14 -5.74 -4.47
N THR A 64 -30.51 -6.82 -3.79
CA THR A 64 -29.66 -7.46 -2.78
C THR A 64 -28.41 -8.08 -3.40
N GLY A 65 -28.50 -8.63 -4.61
CA GLY A 65 -27.36 -9.13 -5.36
C GLY A 65 -26.33 -8.03 -5.67
N VAL A 66 -26.76 -6.89 -6.21
CA VAL A 66 -25.88 -5.75 -6.49
C VAL A 66 -25.28 -5.19 -5.19
N HIS A 67 -26.09 -5.06 -4.15
CA HIS A 67 -25.61 -4.57 -2.85
C HIS A 67 -24.55 -5.49 -2.25
N SER A 68 -24.74 -6.81 -2.34
CA SER A 68 -23.76 -7.80 -1.84
C SER A 68 -22.44 -7.78 -2.59
N GLN A 69 -22.44 -7.49 -3.91
CA GLN A 69 -21.21 -7.35 -4.69
C GLN A 69 -20.46 -6.07 -4.32
N ALA A 70 -21.19 -4.96 -4.14
CA ALA A 70 -20.61 -3.70 -3.70
C ALA A 70 -20.01 -3.84 -2.29
N GLN A 71 -20.76 -4.43 -1.36
CA GLN A 71 -20.28 -4.75 -0.01
C GLN A 71 -19.05 -5.65 -0.08
N GLY A 72 -19.06 -6.72 -0.88
CA GLY A 72 -17.90 -7.59 -1.04
C GLY A 72 -16.65 -6.88 -1.60
N ILE A 73 -16.80 -5.85 -2.44
CA ILE A 73 -15.69 -5.00 -2.89
C ILE A 73 -15.19 -4.13 -1.74
N ILE A 74 -16.11 -3.48 -1.02
CA ILE A 74 -15.79 -2.61 0.11
C ILE A 74 -15.09 -3.42 1.21
N ASP A 75 -15.60 -4.60 1.54
CA ASP A 75 -15.01 -5.50 2.54
C ASP A 75 -13.60 -5.93 2.13
N ARG A 76 -13.36 -6.20 0.84
CA ARG A 76 -12.00 -6.46 0.34
C ARG A 76 -11.08 -5.27 0.53
N TRP A 77 -11.56 -4.05 0.25
CA TRP A 77 -10.79 -2.82 0.47
C TRP A 77 -10.51 -2.56 1.94
N ILE A 78 -11.49 -2.72 2.82
CA ILE A 78 -11.33 -2.58 4.28
C ILE A 78 -10.33 -3.61 4.80
N ASN A 79 -10.42 -4.86 4.36
CA ASN A 79 -9.45 -5.89 4.76
C ASN A 79 -8.02 -5.58 4.28
N ILE A 80 -7.87 -4.97 3.11
CA ILE A 80 -6.57 -4.49 2.63
C ILE A 80 -6.10 -3.33 3.50
N GLU A 81 -6.97 -2.37 3.81
CA GLU A 81 -6.66 -1.23 4.66
C GLU A 81 -6.25 -1.67 6.07
N GLU A 82 -6.99 -2.57 6.70
CA GLU A 82 -6.68 -3.08 8.04
C GLU A 82 -5.35 -3.84 8.06
N LYS A 83 -5.07 -4.63 7.02
CA LYS A 83 -3.76 -5.28 6.85
C LYS A 83 -2.66 -4.25 6.69
N VAL A 84 -2.88 -3.21 5.88
CA VAL A 84 -1.92 -2.14 5.66
C VAL A 84 -1.72 -1.30 6.93
N GLU A 85 -2.78 -0.96 7.66
CA GLU A 85 -2.73 -0.19 8.91
C GLU A 85 -2.02 -0.97 10.01
N SER A 86 -2.41 -2.23 10.22
CA SER A 86 -1.72 -3.13 11.15
C SER A 86 -0.24 -3.25 10.80
N ARG A 87 0.08 -3.34 9.50
CA ARG A 87 1.46 -3.43 9.03
C ARG A 87 2.24 -2.12 9.18
N ILE A 88 1.64 -0.97 8.86
CA ILE A 88 2.23 0.36 9.08
C ILE A 88 2.47 0.60 10.57
N LYS A 89 1.52 0.22 11.42
CA LYS A 89 1.70 0.24 12.89
C LYS A 89 2.85 -0.66 13.33
N SER A 90 3.06 -1.80 12.68
CA SER A 90 4.17 -2.72 12.98
C SER A 90 5.54 -2.20 12.52
N PHE A 91 5.60 -1.35 11.49
CA PHE A 91 6.84 -0.75 11.02
C PHE A 91 7.22 0.54 11.74
N ARG A 92 6.28 1.15 12.47
CA ARG A 92 6.51 2.32 13.29
C ARG A 92 7.43 1.97 14.45
N ASP A 93 8.68 2.42 14.36
CA ASP A 93 9.61 2.44 15.48
C ASP A 93 9.29 3.65 16.36
N PRO A 94 8.89 3.49 17.64
CA PRO A 94 8.59 4.61 18.52
C PRO A 94 9.82 5.49 18.82
N THR A 95 11.02 5.03 18.50
CA THR A 95 12.27 5.78 18.72
C THR A 95 12.61 6.77 17.60
N GLU A 96 11.92 6.73 16.46
CA GLU A 96 12.14 7.64 15.32
C GLU A 96 11.02 8.69 15.24
N PRO A 97 11.31 10.01 15.20
CA PRO A 97 10.28 11.03 15.13
C PRO A 97 9.64 11.07 13.73
N LEU A 98 8.62 10.24 13.53
CA LEU A 98 7.92 10.10 12.24
C LEU A 98 7.22 11.39 11.78
N ASN A 99 6.72 12.20 12.71
CA ASN A 99 5.97 13.43 12.37
C ASN A 99 6.81 14.44 11.58
N PRO A 100 8.00 14.87 12.04
CA PRO A 100 8.84 15.75 11.23
C PRO A 100 9.46 15.01 10.03
N GLY A 101 9.88 13.74 10.18
CA GLY A 101 10.52 12.98 9.11
C GLY A 101 9.65 12.83 7.87
N LEU A 102 8.40 12.42 8.03
CA LEU A 102 7.47 12.25 6.91
C LEU A 102 7.12 13.58 6.25
N LEU A 103 7.01 14.66 7.04
CA LEU A 103 6.82 16.01 6.51
C LEU A 103 8.02 16.44 5.67
N TYR A 104 9.25 16.24 6.14
CA TYR A 104 10.45 16.59 5.38
C TYR A 104 10.62 15.75 4.11
N THR A 105 10.30 14.45 4.16
CA THR A 105 10.23 13.61 2.96
C THR A 105 9.20 14.13 1.97
N GLY A 106 7.99 14.47 2.44
CA GLY A 106 6.92 15.03 1.61
C GLY A 106 7.31 16.38 0.98
N ILE A 107 7.86 17.30 1.76
CA ILE A 107 8.35 18.60 1.28
C ILE A 107 9.45 18.39 0.24
N SER A 108 10.40 17.48 0.46
CA SER A 108 11.48 17.20 -0.49
C SER A 108 10.96 16.70 -1.83
N ALA A 109 9.98 15.78 -1.80
CA ALA A 109 9.33 15.27 -3.01
C ALA A 109 8.55 16.36 -3.75
N LEU A 110 7.79 17.18 -3.01
CA LEU A 110 7.00 18.28 -3.57
C LEU A 110 7.88 19.38 -4.17
N THR A 111 8.94 19.78 -3.46
CA THR A 111 9.93 20.74 -3.98
C THR A 111 10.58 20.21 -5.24
N THR A 112 10.93 18.92 -5.28
CA THR A 112 11.45 18.28 -6.49
C THR A 112 10.42 18.29 -7.62
N SER A 113 9.14 18.02 -7.35
CA SER A 113 8.06 18.10 -8.34
C SER A 113 7.88 19.51 -8.90
N VAL A 114 8.02 20.54 -8.07
CA VAL A 114 7.93 21.94 -8.52
C VAL A 114 9.12 22.29 -9.41
N ILE A 115 10.34 21.94 -8.99
CA ILE A 115 11.56 22.22 -9.76
C ILE A 115 11.59 21.48 -11.10
N THR A 116 11.08 20.25 -11.13
CA THR A 116 11.02 19.44 -12.36
C THR A 116 9.83 19.76 -13.26
N ARG A 117 8.92 20.62 -12.82
CA ARG A 117 7.71 20.99 -13.55
C ARG A 117 7.98 21.54 -14.95
N SER A 118 9.07 22.30 -15.11
CA SER A 118 9.48 22.93 -16.37
C SER A 118 10.43 22.06 -17.21
N ARG A 119 10.80 20.87 -16.73
CA ARG A 119 11.69 19.94 -17.45
C ARG A 119 10.87 18.89 -18.21
N GLY A 120 11.54 18.18 -19.13
CA GLY A 120 10.90 17.19 -20.00
C GLY A 120 10.10 16.11 -19.24
N LEU A 121 9.12 15.52 -19.92
CA LEU A 121 8.22 14.48 -19.39
C LEU A 121 8.89 13.37 -18.57
N PRO A 122 10.03 12.76 -18.97
CA PRO A 122 10.63 11.69 -18.19
C PRO A 122 11.12 12.17 -16.83
N THR A 123 11.79 13.33 -16.77
CA THR A 123 12.28 13.89 -15.50
C THR A 123 11.13 14.31 -14.59
N ARG A 124 10.03 14.83 -15.14
CA ARG A 124 8.87 15.26 -14.36
C ARG A 124 8.18 14.11 -13.64
N ILE A 125 8.19 12.91 -14.22
CA ILE A 125 7.52 11.74 -13.66
C ILE A 125 8.47 10.94 -12.75
N LEU A 126 9.75 10.84 -13.11
CA LEU A 126 10.71 9.99 -12.41
C LEU A 126 11.40 10.68 -11.22
N LEU A 127 11.71 11.98 -11.30
CA LEU A 127 12.45 12.65 -10.23
C LEU A 127 11.67 12.75 -8.92
N PRO A 128 10.37 13.10 -8.89
CA PRO A 128 9.66 13.27 -7.61
C PRO A 128 9.57 11.97 -6.79
N PRO A 129 9.22 10.81 -7.38
CA PRO A 129 9.28 9.53 -6.68
C PRO A 129 10.71 9.14 -6.26
N ALA A 130 11.72 9.41 -7.09
CA ALA A 130 13.11 9.13 -6.75
C ALA A 130 13.59 9.99 -5.56
N ALA A 131 13.25 11.28 -5.55
CA ALA A 131 13.54 12.18 -4.45
C ALA A 131 12.78 11.81 -3.19
N LEU A 132 11.53 11.33 -3.30
CA LEU A 132 10.78 10.77 -2.18
C LEU A 132 11.53 9.57 -1.60
N ALA A 133 11.92 8.60 -2.42
CA ALA A 133 12.64 7.41 -1.96
C ALA A 133 13.98 7.77 -1.31
N GLY A 134 14.75 8.70 -1.91
CA GLY A 134 15.99 9.20 -1.34
C GLY A 134 15.79 9.93 -0.01
N ALA A 135 14.78 10.80 0.07
CA ALA A 135 14.45 11.51 1.30
C ALA A 135 13.90 10.57 2.38
N PHE A 136 13.22 9.49 2.02
CA PHE A 136 12.77 8.46 2.95
C PHE A 136 13.97 7.71 3.56
N LEU A 137 14.97 7.37 2.74
CA LEU A 137 16.21 6.75 3.21
C LEU A 137 17.02 7.69 4.11
N TYR A 138 17.00 9.00 3.83
CA TYR A 138 17.72 10.02 4.60
C TYR A 138 17.05 10.37 5.93
N PHE A 139 15.74 10.68 5.91
CA PHE A 139 15.01 11.12 7.10
C PHE A 139 14.47 9.98 7.96
N LEU A 140 14.28 8.79 7.38
CA LEU A 140 13.76 7.61 8.07
C LEU A 140 14.59 6.34 7.80
N PRO A 141 15.88 6.30 8.15
CA PRO A 141 16.74 5.15 7.88
C PRO A 141 16.26 3.86 8.56
N ARG A 142 15.74 3.94 9.78
CA ARG A 142 15.28 2.76 10.53
C ARG A 142 14.01 2.19 9.94
N THR A 143 13.03 3.05 9.67
CA THR A 143 11.79 2.64 8.98
C THR A 143 12.10 2.06 7.61
N THR A 144 13.00 2.69 6.84
CA THR A 144 13.41 2.21 5.51
C THR A 144 14.05 0.83 5.57
N SER A 145 14.92 0.55 6.55
CA SER A 145 15.52 -0.78 6.71
C SER A 145 14.49 -1.87 6.96
N ARG A 146 13.47 -1.62 7.79
CA ARG A 146 12.39 -2.58 8.09
C ARG A 146 11.48 -2.83 6.89
N VAL A 147 11.12 -1.77 6.18
CA VAL A 147 10.35 -1.87 4.93
C VAL A 147 11.15 -2.64 3.87
N GLY A 148 12.46 -2.39 3.78
CA GLY A 148 13.36 -3.10 2.88
C GLY A 148 13.47 -4.59 3.20
N SER A 149 13.64 -4.97 4.47
CA SER A 149 13.67 -6.38 4.88
C SER A 149 12.33 -7.09 4.61
N TYR A 150 11.21 -6.39 4.76
CA TYR A 150 9.91 -6.94 4.41
C TYR A 150 9.71 -7.09 2.90
N ALA A 151 10.16 -6.10 2.12
CA ALA A 151 10.16 -6.20 0.67
C ALA A 151 10.96 -7.41 0.20
N GLU A 152 12.11 -7.67 0.85
CA GLU A 152 12.92 -8.86 0.58
C GLU A 152 12.21 -10.17 0.95
N GLU A 153 11.54 -10.24 2.11
CA GLU A 153 10.71 -11.42 2.48
C GLU A 153 9.60 -11.67 1.43
N LEU A 154 9.01 -10.60 0.89
CA LEU A 154 7.96 -10.68 -0.11
C LEU A 154 8.51 -11.08 -1.48
N GLU A 155 9.66 -10.54 -1.87
CA GLU A 155 10.40 -10.92 -3.07
C GLU A 155 10.78 -12.41 -3.02
N ASP A 156 11.31 -12.90 -1.91
CA ASP A 156 11.65 -14.32 -1.75
C ASP A 156 10.42 -15.23 -1.83
N ARG A 157 9.27 -14.79 -1.30
CA ARG A 157 8.03 -15.57 -1.30
C ARG A 157 7.36 -15.65 -2.67
N TYR A 158 7.30 -14.55 -3.41
CA TYR A 158 6.51 -14.46 -4.64
C TYR A 158 7.37 -14.44 -5.91
N VAL A 159 8.58 -13.91 -5.85
CA VAL A 159 9.42 -13.69 -7.03
C VAL A 159 10.93 -13.90 -6.72
N PRO A 160 11.37 -15.12 -6.39
CA PRO A 160 12.72 -15.39 -5.88
C PRO A 160 13.84 -14.98 -6.85
N ARG A 161 13.58 -15.00 -8.16
CA ARG A 161 14.55 -14.56 -9.18
C ARG A 161 14.93 -13.08 -9.08
N PHE A 162 14.03 -12.21 -8.62
CA PHE A 162 14.35 -10.80 -8.45
C PHE A 162 15.23 -10.57 -7.21
N GLY A 163 15.05 -11.37 -6.16
CA GLY A 163 15.86 -11.31 -4.94
C GLY A 163 17.35 -11.58 -5.21
N GLU A 164 17.67 -12.61 -6.00
CA GLU A 164 19.06 -12.95 -6.37
C GLU A 164 19.75 -11.84 -7.18
N ILE A 165 19.05 -11.26 -8.16
CA ILE A 165 19.56 -10.16 -8.98
C ILE A 165 19.81 -8.92 -8.11
N ARG A 166 18.87 -8.61 -7.20
CA ARG A 166 18.98 -7.48 -6.30
C ARG A 166 20.16 -7.63 -5.34
N ARG A 167 20.35 -8.81 -4.72
CA ARG A 167 21.51 -9.06 -3.81
C ARG A 167 22.85 -8.91 -4.53
N THR A 168 22.96 -9.46 -5.74
CA THR A 168 24.17 -9.33 -6.56
C THR A 168 24.41 -7.86 -6.95
N SER A 169 23.35 -7.14 -7.29
CA SER A 169 23.44 -5.72 -7.64
C SER A 169 23.82 -4.84 -6.45
N ILE A 170 23.29 -5.13 -5.26
CA ILE A 170 23.66 -4.44 -4.02
C ILE A 170 25.13 -4.70 -3.68
N ALA A 171 25.63 -5.91 -3.86
CA ALA A 171 27.05 -6.23 -3.63
C ALA A 171 27.98 -5.40 -4.53
N HIS A 172 27.56 -5.10 -5.77
CA HIS A 172 28.31 -4.23 -6.69
C HIS A 172 27.99 -2.73 -6.57
N SER A 173 27.01 -2.36 -5.74
CA SER A 173 26.59 -0.97 -5.57
C SER A 173 27.62 -0.13 -4.82
N SER A 174 28.46 -0.73 -3.96
CA SER A 174 29.55 -0.03 -3.27
C SER A 174 30.54 0.60 -4.26
N ILE A 175 30.92 -0.15 -5.29
CA ILE A 175 31.81 0.31 -6.35
C ILE A 175 31.14 1.40 -7.21
N ALA A 176 29.82 1.30 -7.43
CA ALA A 176 29.07 2.35 -8.13
C ALA A 176 28.95 3.63 -7.30
N LEU A 177 28.80 3.50 -5.98
CA LEU A 177 28.75 4.63 -5.04
C LEU A 177 30.08 5.36 -4.96
N GLU A 178 31.21 4.65 -4.98
CA GLU A 178 32.54 5.25 -5.05
C GLU A 178 32.71 6.08 -6.33
N ARG A 179 32.35 5.53 -7.49
CA ARG A 179 32.36 6.27 -8.76
C ARG A 179 31.40 7.47 -8.76
N ALA A 180 30.25 7.34 -8.12
CA ALA A 180 29.32 8.46 -7.98
C ALA A 180 29.92 9.59 -7.12
N LYS A 181 30.63 9.25 -6.03
CA LYS A 181 31.34 10.24 -5.19
C LYS A 181 32.44 10.95 -5.98
N GLU A 182 33.21 10.21 -6.76
CA GLU A 182 34.25 10.77 -7.65
C GLU A 182 33.64 11.70 -8.70
N GLY A 183 32.54 11.29 -9.35
CA GLY A 183 31.82 12.12 -10.31
C GLY A 183 31.24 13.41 -9.72
N VAL A 184 30.78 13.37 -8.46
CA VAL A 184 30.33 14.58 -7.75
C VAL A 184 31.51 15.50 -7.41
N ALA A 185 32.67 14.94 -7.02
CA ALA A 185 33.88 15.72 -6.78
C ALA A 185 34.37 16.42 -8.07
N ALA A 186 34.45 15.67 -9.17
CA ALA A 186 34.80 16.20 -10.49
C ALA A 186 33.77 17.24 -11.00
N GLY A 187 32.48 17.02 -10.73
CA GLY A 187 31.41 17.97 -11.04
C GLY A 187 31.61 19.31 -10.31
N ARG A 188 31.95 19.26 -9.01
CA ARG A 188 32.24 20.48 -8.23
C ARG A 188 33.46 21.23 -8.75
N GLU A 189 34.50 20.52 -9.16
CA GLU A 189 35.70 21.10 -9.76
C GLU A 189 35.37 21.78 -11.09
N SER A 190 34.63 21.12 -11.98
CA SER A 190 34.20 21.68 -13.27
C SER A 190 33.30 22.91 -13.15
N VAL A 191 32.48 23.00 -12.09
CA VAL A 191 31.66 24.20 -11.81
C VAL A 191 32.55 25.35 -11.35
N ASN A 192 33.54 25.08 -10.49
CA ASN A 192 34.50 26.10 -10.04
C ASN A 192 35.35 26.62 -11.22
N GLU A 193 35.78 25.71 -12.10
CA GLU A 193 36.46 26.06 -13.35
C GLU A 193 35.57 26.83 -14.32
N GLY A 194 34.31 26.44 -14.47
CA GLY A 194 33.33 27.14 -15.32
C GLY A 194 33.04 28.56 -14.82
N VAL A 195 32.88 28.74 -13.50
CA VAL A 195 32.73 30.07 -12.89
C VAL A 195 33.99 30.90 -13.12
N LYS A 196 35.17 30.32 -12.96
CA LYS A 196 36.44 31.01 -13.25
C LYS A 196 36.56 31.42 -14.72
N SER A 197 36.17 30.55 -15.66
CA SER A 197 36.19 30.83 -17.09
C SER A 197 35.22 31.94 -17.50
N ILE A 198 34.04 32.01 -16.87
CA ILE A 198 33.07 33.09 -17.08
C ILE A 198 33.63 34.41 -16.54
N VAL A 199 34.24 34.39 -15.35
CA VAL A 199 34.88 35.58 -14.77
C VAL A 199 36.02 36.05 -15.67
N GLU A 200 36.89 35.16 -16.14
CA GLU A 200 37.99 35.47 -17.07
C GLU A 200 37.46 36.03 -18.41
N SER A 201 36.37 35.49 -18.95
CA SER A 201 35.75 35.96 -20.20
C SER A 201 35.12 37.35 -20.06
N ILE A 202 34.52 37.65 -18.90
CA ILE A 202 33.97 38.97 -18.60
C ILE A 202 35.10 39.98 -18.36
N GLU A 203 36.19 39.58 -17.69
CA GLU A 203 37.39 40.41 -17.51
C GLU A 203 38.05 40.77 -18.84
N GLN A 204 38.15 39.82 -19.78
CA GLN A 204 38.70 40.03 -21.11
C GLN A 204 37.78 40.87 -22.02
N GLY A 205 36.46 40.67 -21.92
CA GLY A 205 35.48 41.38 -22.77
C GLY A 205 35.15 42.80 -22.30
N THR A 206 35.24 43.08 -20.99
CA THR A 206 34.79 44.37 -20.43
C THR A 206 35.91 45.22 -19.86
N GLY A 207 37.11 44.68 -19.64
CA GLY A 207 38.26 45.44 -19.11
C GLY A 207 38.09 45.97 -17.69
N LEU A 208 36.96 45.73 -17.02
CA LEU A 208 36.69 46.15 -15.64
C LEU A 208 37.36 45.21 -14.63
N LYS A 209 38.69 45.31 -14.52
CA LYS A 209 39.41 44.84 -13.33
C LYS A 209 39.09 45.80 -12.19
N LEU A 210 38.41 45.34 -11.14
CA LEU A 210 38.54 45.78 -9.73
C LEU A 210 37.28 45.53 -8.88
N LYS A 211 36.07 45.44 -9.47
CA LYS A 211 34.83 45.17 -8.69
C LYS A 211 34.37 43.70 -8.73
N ALA A 212 34.69 42.98 -9.81
CA ALA A 212 34.35 41.56 -9.98
C ALA A 212 35.22 40.62 -9.13
N ILE A 213 36.50 40.98 -8.90
CA ILE A 213 37.45 40.20 -8.09
C ILE A 213 36.96 40.07 -6.63
N GLY A 214 36.37 41.13 -6.06
CA GLY A 214 35.84 41.08 -4.69
C GLY A 214 34.65 40.14 -4.54
N TRP A 215 33.72 40.14 -5.50
CA TRP A 215 32.56 39.25 -5.50
C TRP A 215 32.96 37.80 -5.81
N ALA A 216 33.82 37.58 -6.81
CA ALA A 216 34.31 36.25 -7.17
C ALA A 216 35.17 35.63 -6.06
N GLN A 217 36.01 36.42 -5.36
CA GLN A 217 36.75 35.93 -4.19
C GLN A 217 35.82 35.65 -3.02
N GLU A 218 34.78 36.46 -2.77
CA GLU A 218 33.86 36.19 -1.66
C GLU A 218 33.05 34.92 -1.91
N VAL A 219 32.51 34.72 -3.12
CA VAL A 219 31.81 33.48 -3.51
C VAL A 219 32.74 32.27 -3.46
N LYS A 220 33.99 32.42 -3.92
CA LYS A 220 35.01 31.35 -3.81
C LYS A 220 35.31 31.02 -2.35
N ARG A 221 35.44 32.02 -1.48
CA ARG A 221 35.74 31.85 -0.05
C ARG A 221 34.56 31.23 0.68
N GLU A 222 33.34 31.63 0.35
CA GLU A 222 32.10 31.06 0.88
C GLU A 222 31.92 29.60 0.46
N ALA A 223 32.11 29.30 -0.83
CA ALA A 223 32.08 27.93 -1.34
C ALA A 223 33.18 27.05 -0.71
N GLN A 224 34.37 27.60 -0.49
CA GLN A 224 35.49 26.89 0.13
C GLN A 224 35.28 26.68 1.63
N ASN A 225 34.64 27.62 2.32
CA ASN A 225 34.24 27.46 3.72
C ASN A 225 33.12 26.41 3.88
N ILE A 226 32.13 26.41 3.00
CA ILE A 226 31.06 25.39 2.99
C ILE A 226 31.65 24.00 2.66
N ALA A 227 32.60 23.92 1.72
CA ALA A 227 33.29 22.68 1.38
C ALA A 227 34.14 22.15 2.55
N ASN A 228 34.89 23.03 3.22
CA ASN A 228 35.67 22.67 4.39
C ASN A 228 34.79 22.28 5.60
N GLY A 229 33.62 22.91 5.75
CA GLY A 229 32.61 22.53 6.75
C GLY A 229 32.07 21.14 6.49
N ALA A 230 31.58 20.88 5.27
CA ALA A 230 31.08 19.56 4.89
C ALA A 230 32.15 18.45 4.98
N GLN A 231 33.42 18.76 4.64
CA GLN A 231 34.51 17.79 4.78
C GLN A 231 34.83 17.49 6.25
N LYS A 232 34.74 18.49 7.14
CA LYS A 232 34.87 18.28 8.59
C LYS A 232 33.73 17.42 9.12
N ASP A 233 32.49 17.70 8.73
CA ASP A 233 31.31 16.94 9.16
C ASP A 233 31.39 15.47 8.70
N ILE A 234 31.90 15.23 7.48
CA ILE A 234 32.13 13.88 6.94
C ILE A 234 33.24 13.15 7.71
N ASN A 235 34.35 13.83 8.00
CA ASN A 235 35.46 13.25 8.76
C ASN A 235 35.06 12.98 10.22
N GLU A 236 34.23 13.82 10.81
CA GLU A 236 33.68 13.63 12.15
C GLU A 236 32.70 12.46 12.19
N ALA A 237 31.81 12.36 11.20
CA ALA A 237 30.93 11.20 11.03
C ALA A 237 31.71 9.89 10.84
N HIS A 238 32.82 9.91 10.11
CA HIS A 238 33.73 8.76 9.97
C HIS A 238 34.38 8.38 11.30
N ARG A 239 34.90 9.35 12.07
CA ARG A 239 35.49 9.07 13.39
C ARG A 239 34.49 8.53 14.40
N ILE A 240 33.25 9.02 14.37
CA ILE A 240 32.16 8.52 15.22
C ILE A 240 31.81 7.08 14.82
N ALA A 241 31.76 6.78 13.52
CA ALA A 241 31.51 5.43 13.03
C ALA A 241 32.64 4.45 13.42
N ASP A 242 33.90 4.86 13.28
CA ASP A 242 35.06 4.03 13.64
C ASP A 242 35.15 3.80 15.15
N GLY A 243 34.89 4.83 15.97
CA GLY A 243 34.81 4.68 17.43
C GLY A 243 33.63 3.82 17.91
N ALA A 244 32.51 3.83 17.18
CA ALA A 244 31.38 2.94 17.44
C ALA A 244 31.67 1.47 17.07
N ILE A 245 32.59 1.22 16.12
CA ILE A 245 33.03 -0.12 15.74
C ILE A 245 34.04 -0.66 16.77
N GLU A 246 34.97 0.18 17.25
CA GLU A 246 36.01 -0.20 18.21
C GLU A 246 35.45 -0.40 19.65
N SER A 247 34.45 0.37 20.04
CA SER A 247 33.70 0.11 21.29
C SER A 247 32.87 -1.18 21.23
N LYS A 248 32.45 -1.59 20.03
CA LYS A 248 31.69 -2.83 19.85
C LYS A 248 32.61 -4.07 19.82
N SER A 249 33.80 -3.98 19.23
CA SER A 249 34.79 -5.07 19.25
C SER A 249 35.39 -5.29 20.64
N SER A 250 35.69 -4.21 21.40
CA SER A 250 36.17 -4.35 22.78
C SER A 250 35.11 -4.89 23.74
N SER A 251 33.81 -4.69 23.45
CA SER A 251 32.74 -5.31 24.24
C SER A 251 32.60 -6.81 24.00
N SER A 252 32.81 -7.30 22.76
CA SER A 252 32.68 -8.75 22.46
C SER A 252 33.84 -9.57 23.03
N ASP A 253 35.06 -9.03 23.04
CA ASP A 253 36.22 -9.71 23.64
C ASP A 253 36.08 -9.87 25.17
N SER A 254 35.31 -8.98 25.82
CA SER A 254 35.04 -9.04 27.26
C SER A 254 33.97 -10.06 27.66
N GLU A 255 33.05 -10.40 26.74
CA GLU A 255 32.01 -11.42 26.98
C GLU A 255 32.52 -12.84 26.75
N ASP A 256 33.40 -13.06 25.76
CA ASP A 256 33.99 -14.39 25.51
C ASP A 256 34.97 -14.81 26.62
N SER A 257 35.67 -13.86 27.24
CA SER A 257 36.57 -14.13 28.36
C SER A 257 35.85 -14.55 29.66
N LYS A 258 34.53 -14.26 29.79
CA LYS A 258 33.72 -14.67 30.95
C LYS A 258 33.02 -16.02 30.78
N ARG A 259 33.04 -16.60 29.57
CA ARG A 259 32.44 -17.93 29.29
C ARG A 259 33.43 -19.08 29.40
N LEU A 260 34.72 -18.79 29.60
CA LEU A 260 35.81 -19.77 29.68
C LEU A 260 36.41 -19.94 31.10
N VAL A 261 35.73 -19.42 32.14
CA VAL A 261 36.06 -19.66 33.56
C VAL A 261 34.93 -20.41 34.23
#